data_AF-A0A815X6G3-F1
#
_entry.id   AF-A0A815X6G3-F1
#
_cell.length_a   1.000
_cell.length_b   1.000
_cell.length_c   1.000
_cell.angle_alpha   90.00
_cell.angle_beta   90.00
_cell.angle_gamma   90.00
#
_symmetry.space_group_name_H-M   'P 1'
#
loop_
_entity.id
_entity.type
_entity.pdbx_description
1 polymer ?
#
loop_
_entity_poly.entity_id
_entity_poly.type
_entity_poly.pdbx_seq_one_letter_code
_entity_poly.pdbx_strand_id
1 'polypeptide(L)'
;RIASKSIRVPFLLQRILSTGHPYKGLMCYAVEEAEFLSSLGFDDFLIAYPTQQILDYEILRNLHDKQKRKVSIVVDHIQFIGELNEFMTGIDRPFPIILEFDGSYRMLGGYIHIGARRSPVRTISHLIDIIEMIKKLKFVQLEGLMLYESHIAGVGDINPNNFWLNPFIYCMKHFSILKIQQLRKALSHICLKYDLKIFNGGGTGSFMSTLSESSVLTEITIGSGFFQPHLFDYYQQN
;
A
#
# COMPACT_ATOMS: atom_id res chain seq x y z
N ARG A 1 1.77 -7.61 -6.04
CA ARG A 1 0.66 -7.96 -5.13
C ARG A 1 -0.67 -7.63 -5.78
N ILE A 2 -1.72 -8.44 -5.56
CA ILE A 2 -3.05 -8.22 -6.18
C ILE A 2 -3.95 -7.50 -5.18
N ALA A 3 -4.50 -6.32 -5.54
CA ALA A 3 -5.53 -5.66 -4.73
C ALA A 3 -6.88 -6.36 -4.90
N SER A 4 -7.28 -7.14 -3.89
CA SER A 4 -8.48 -7.98 -3.94
C SER A 4 -9.77 -7.16 -4.03
N LYS A 5 -9.78 -5.95 -3.45
CA LYS A 5 -10.96 -5.08 -3.40
C LYS A 5 -11.62 -4.80 -4.76
N SER A 6 -10.82 -4.78 -5.83
CA SER A 6 -11.30 -4.49 -7.19
C SER A 6 -11.80 -5.74 -7.92
N ILE A 7 -11.45 -6.93 -7.42
CA ILE A 7 -11.82 -8.21 -8.03
C ILE A 7 -12.97 -8.84 -7.24
N ARG A 8 -12.79 -9.06 -5.93
CA ARG A 8 -13.76 -9.67 -4.98
C ARG A 8 -14.43 -10.96 -5.46
N VAL A 9 -13.79 -11.66 -6.40
CA VAL A 9 -14.21 -12.97 -6.91
C VAL A 9 -13.09 -13.95 -6.59
N PRO A 10 -13.22 -14.80 -5.56
CA PRO A 10 -12.17 -15.73 -5.14
C PRO A 10 -11.63 -16.60 -6.28
N PHE A 11 -12.51 -17.09 -7.16
CA PHE A 11 -12.10 -17.87 -8.33
C PHE A 11 -11.12 -17.11 -9.23
N LEU A 12 -11.35 -15.82 -9.48
CA LEU A 12 -10.47 -14.99 -10.30
C LEU A 12 -9.16 -14.68 -9.59
N LEU A 13 -9.20 -14.41 -8.28
CA LEU A 13 -7.99 -14.23 -7.46
C LEU A 13 -7.11 -15.49 -7.52
N GLN A 14 -7.70 -16.67 -7.35
CA GLN A 14 -6.99 -17.94 -7.47
C GLN A 14 -6.42 -18.12 -8.87
N ARG A 15 -7.20 -17.82 -9.91
CA ARG A 15 -6.75 -17.92 -11.30
C ARG A 15 -5.52 -17.05 -11.56
N ILE A 16 -5.52 -15.79 -11.10
CA ILE A 16 -4.38 -14.88 -11.25
C ILE A 16 -3.17 -15.39 -10.47
N LEU A 17 -3.32 -15.78 -9.21
CA LEU A 17 -2.21 -16.30 -8.41
C LEU A 17 -1.63 -17.60 -9.01
N SER A 18 -2.46 -18.42 -9.64
CA SER A 18 -2.03 -19.69 -10.25
C SER A 18 -1.20 -19.50 -11.52
N THR A 19 -1.16 -18.30 -12.13
CA THR A 19 -0.23 -18.04 -13.23
C THR A 19 1.22 -17.93 -12.76
N GLY A 20 1.44 -17.80 -11.45
CA GLY A 20 2.77 -17.67 -10.85
C GLY A 20 3.37 -16.27 -11.03
N HIS A 21 4.70 -16.20 -11.00
CA HIS A 21 5.44 -14.94 -11.09
C HIS A 21 4.97 -14.10 -12.30
N PRO A 22 4.70 -12.79 -12.12
CA PRO A 22 5.03 -11.96 -10.95
C PRO A 22 3.94 -11.87 -9.87
N TYR A 23 2.85 -12.62 -9.98
CA TYR A 23 1.71 -12.48 -9.07
C TYR A 23 1.90 -13.25 -7.77
N LYS A 24 1.84 -12.53 -6.65
CA LYS A 24 2.00 -13.08 -5.31
C LYS A 24 1.26 -12.22 -4.29
N GLY A 25 0.60 -12.88 -3.36
CA GLY A 25 -0.09 -12.26 -2.23
C GLY A 25 -1.26 -11.37 -2.61
N LEU A 26 -2.05 -11.05 -1.61
CA LEU A 26 -3.26 -10.25 -1.73
C LEU A 26 -3.11 -8.99 -0.88
N MET A 27 -3.50 -7.84 -1.42
CA MET A 27 -3.73 -6.63 -0.66
C MET A 27 -5.23 -6.50 -0.43
N CYS A 28 -5.65 -6.67 0.82
CA CYS A 28 -7.04 -6.58 1.23
C CYS A 28 -7.37 -5.15 1.68
N TYR A 29 -8.59 -4.72 1.42
CA TYR A 29 -9.05 -3.41 1.88
C TYR A 29 -9.39 -3.42 3.37
N ALA A 30 -9.95 -4.53 3.86
CA ALA A 30 -10.40 -4.70 5.24
C ALA A 30 -9.86 -6.01 5.83
N VAL A 31 -9.88 -6.11 7.15
CA VAL A 31 -9.35 -7.28 7.89
C VAL A 31 -10.23 -8.51 7.68
N GLU A 32 -11.55 -8.31 7.67
CA GLU A 32 -12.56 -9.36 7.48
C GLU A 32 -12.49 -9.95 6.06
N GLU A 33 -12.06 -9.15 5.07
CA GLU A 33 -11.77 -9.65 3.73
C GLU A 33 -10.62 -10.67 3.76
N ALA A 34 -9.56 -10.39 4.52
CA ALA A 34 -8.44 -11.32 4.67
C ALA A 34 -8.85 -12.58 5.46
N GLU A 35 -9.72 -12.46 6.46
CA GLU A 35 -10.28 -13.61 7.18
C GLU A 35 -11.08 -14.51 6.24
N PHE A 36 -12.01 -13.92 5.47
CA PHE A 36 -12.80 -14.63 4.48
C PHE A 36 -11.91 -15.35 3.46
N LEU A 37 -10.92 -14.68 2.91
CA LEU A 37 -10.00 -15.28 1.94
C LEU A 37 -9.10 -16.35 2.59
N SER A 38 -8.65 -16.17 3.83
CA SER A 38 -7.92 -17.21 4.57
C SER A 38 -8.74 -18.48 4.74
N SER A 39 -10.06 -18.35 4.98
CA SER A 39 -10.99 -19.49 5.10
C SER A 39 -11.11 -20.30 3.81
N LEU A 40 -10.84 -19.66 2.66
CA LEU A 40 -10.83 -20.29 1.34
C LEU A 40 -9.44 -20.81 0.92
N GLY A 41 -8.45 -20.74 1.82
CA GLY A 41 -7.11 -21.28 1.58
C GLY A 41 -6.08 -20.28 1.05
N PHE A 42 -6.45 -19.01 0.85
CA PHE A 42 -5.47 -17.97 0.48
C PHE A 42 -4.52 -17.65 1.64
N ASP A 43 -3.37 -17.03 1.32
CA ASP A 43 -2.34 -16.62 2.26
C ASP A 43 -1.58 -15.39 1.71
N ASP A 44 -0.64 -14.83 2.48
CA ASP A 44 0.16 -13.65 2.13
C ASP A 44 -0.72 -12.40 1.93
N PHE A 45 -1.24 -11.91 3.05
CA PHE A 45 -2.13 -10.76 3.15
C PHE A 45 -1.38 -9.49 3.58
N LEU A 46 -1.71 -8.38 2.90
CA LEU A 46 -1.38 -7.03 3.32
C LEU A 46 -2.69 -6.24 3.46
N ILE A 47 -3.04 -5.82 4.67
CA ILE A 47 -4.22 -5.00 4.93
C ILE A 47 -3.86 -3.54 4.64
N ALA A 48 -4.51 -2.95 3.64
CA ALA A 48 -4.09 -1.68 3.04
C ALA A 48 -4.34 -0.42 3.88
N TYR A 49 -5.04 -0.57 5.01
CA TYR A 49 -5.47 0.54 5.86
C TYR A 49 -5.32 0.19 7.34
N PRO A 50 -5.04 1.20 8.19
CA PRO A 50 -5.06 1.01 9.62
C PRO A 50 -6.49 0.75 10.10
N THR A 51 -6.59 0.08 11.24
CA THR A 51 -7.83 -0.11 11.98
C THR A 51 -7.56 0.04 13.47
N GLN A 52 -8.59 0.41 14.22
CA GLN A 52 -8.58 0.45 15.68
C GLN A 52 -9.74 -0.37 16.27
N GLN A 53 -10.40 -1.17 15.44
CA GLN A 53 -11.48 -2.02 15.91
C GLN A 53 -10.89 -3.23 16.63
N ILE A 54 -11.38 -3.50 17.84
CA ILE A 54 -10.91 -4.62 18.66
C ILE A 54 -11.12 -5.95 17.92
N LEU A 55 -12.26 -6.12 17.24
CA LEU A 55 -12.56 -7.32 16.45
C LEU A 55 -11.54 -7.55 15.33
N ASP A 56 -11.10 -6.47 14.67
CA ASP A 56 -10.06 -6.57 13.64
C ASP A 56 -8.74 -7.05 14.26
N TYR A 57 -8.37 -6.57 15.45
CA TYR A 57 -7.17 -7.04 16.12
C TYR A 57 -7.26 -8.51 16.53
N GLU A 58 -8.43 -8.98 16.97
CA GLU A 58 -8.67 -10.41 17.25
C GLU A 58 -8.47 -11.27 16.01
N ILE A 59 -9.02 -10.83 14.86
CA ILE A 59 -8.85 -11.51 13.58
C ILE A 59 -7.38 -11.53 13.17
N LEU A 60 -6.69 -10.38 13.18
CA LEU A 60 -5.28 -10.29 12.81
C LEU A 60 -4.41 -11.18 13.69
N ARG A 61 -4.66 -11.19 15.01
CA ARG A 61 -3.97 -12.06 15.96
C ARG A 61 -4.23 -13.53 15.65
N ASN A 62 -5.49 -13.91 15.40
CA ASN A 62 -5.85 -15.29 15.08
C ASN A 62 -5.19 -15.75 13.77
N LEU A 63 -5.23 -14.93 12.71
CA LEU A 63 -4.59 -15.21 11.42
C LEU A 63 -3.07 -15.41 11.59
N HIS A 64 -2.41 -14.49 12.29
CA HIS A 64 -0.96 -14.49 12.45
C HIS A 64 -0.44 -15.60 13.38
N ASP A 65 -1.09 -15.77 14.53
CA ASP A 65 -0.56 -16.55 15.65
C ASP A 65 -1.18 -17.95 15.74
N LYS A 66 -2.49 -18.10 15.54
CA LYS A 66 -3.14 -19.43 15.57
C LYS A 66 -3.07 -20.14 14.23
N GLN A 67 -3.42 -19.44 13.15
CA GLN A 67 -3.45 -20.00 11.80
C GLN A 67 -2.09 -19.94 11.09
N LYS A 68 -1.11 -19.25 11.68
CA LYS A 68 0.25 -19.07 11.15
C LYS A 68 0.26 -18.52 9.70
N ARG A 69 -0.74 -17.73 9.34
CA ARG A 69 -0.82 -17.03 8.05
C ARG A 69 0.23 -15.92 7.98
N LYS A 70 0.64 -15.59 6.75
CA LYS A 70 1.39 -14.38 6.45
C LYS A 70 0.39 -13.24 6.35
N VAL A 71 0.33 -12.40 7.37
CA VAL A 71 -0.54 -11.23 7.41
C VAL A 71 0.25 -10.04 7.95
N SER A 72 0.06 -8.89 7.34
CA SER A 72 0.63 -7.61 7.76
C SER A 72 -0.41 -6.50 7.59
N ILE A 73 -0.30 -5.43 8.36
CA ILE A 73 -1.20 -4.28 8.28
C ILE A 73 -0.43 -2.98 8.01
N VAL A 74 -1.01 -2.14 7.18
CA VAL A 74 -0.55 -0.78 6.98
C VAL A 74 -0.93 0.10 8.17
N VAL A 75 0.05 0.82 8.70
CA VAL A 75 -0.08 1.75 9.84
C VAL A 75 0.61 3.06 9.50
N ASP A 76 0.24 4.13 10.20
CA ASP A 76 0.76 5.48 9.91
C ASP A 76 0.91 6.37 11.17
N HIS A 77 0.53 5.86 12.34
CA HIS A 77 0.49 6.64 13.58
C HIS A 77 0.99 5.83 14.79
N ILE A 78 1.93 6.41 15.54
CA ILE A 78 2.63 5.69 16.62
C ILE A 78 1.72 5.25 17.76
N GLN A 79 0.68 6.02 18.07
CA GLN A 79 -0.28 5.65 19.11
C GLN A 79 -0.97 4.33 18.78
N PHE A 80 -1.44 4.17 17.53
CA PHE A 80 -2.17 2.97 17.09
C PHE A 80 -1.24 1.76 17.00
N ILE A 81 0.03 1.99 16.64
CA ILE A 81 1.05 0.96 16.68
C ILE A 81 1.31 0.49 18.12
N GLY A 82 1.31 1.41 19.09
CA GLY A 82 1.39 1.09 20.51
C GLY A 82 0.20 0.25 20.99
N GLU A 83 -1.02 0.67 20.67
CA GLU A 83 -2.27 -0.07 20.95
C GLU A 83 -2.23 -1.49 20.36
N LEU A 84 -1.82 -1.62 19.09
CA LEU A 84 -1.66 -2.91 18.42
C LEU A 84 -0.59 -3.78 19.11
N ASN A 85 0.56 -3.19 19.50
CA ASN A 85 1.60 -3.91 20.23
C ASN A 85 1.11 -4.43 21.58
N GLU A 86 0.35 -3.64 22.34
CA GLU A 86 -0.23 -4.08 23.60
C GLU A 86 -1.22 -5.23 23.37
N PHE A 87 -2.09 -5.10 22.37
CA PHE A 87 -3.06 -6.15 22.01
C PHE A 87 -2.36 -7.47 21.59
N MET A 88 -1.22 -7.36 20.92
CA MET A 88 -0.42 -8.48 20.45
C MET A 88 0.43 -9.14 21.56
N THR A 89 0.28 -8.75 22.83
CA THR A 89 1.03 -9.36 23.93
C THR A 89 0.87 -10.89 23.99
N GLY A 90 2.00 -11.59 24.07
CA GLY A 90 2.04 -13.04 24.23
C GLY A 90 1.90 -13.86 22.94
N ILE A 91 1.92 -13.24 21.77
CA ILE A 91 2.05 -13.98 20.49
C ILE A 91 3.47 -14.57 20.35
N ASP A 92 3.60 -15.65 19.57
CA ASP A 92 4.87 -16.39 19.44
C ASP A 92 5.96 -15.61 18.68
N ARG A 93 5.55 -14.72 17.76
CA ARG A 93 6.46 -13.91 16.93
C ARG A 93 5.86 -12.51 16.73
N PRO A 94 6.67 -11.43 16.68
CA PRO A 94 6.14 -10.08 16.50
C PRO A 94 5.25 -9.95 15.27
N PHE A 95 4.13 -9.22 15.41
CA PHE A 95 3.17 -9.00 14.34
C PHE A 95 3.73 -8.03 13.29
N PRO A 96 3.72 -8.35 11.99
CA PRO A 96 4.33 -7.50 10.98
C PRO A 96 3.47 -6.30 10.62
N ILE A 97 4.09 -5.12 10.58
CA ILE A 97 3.45 -3.86 10.20
C ILE A 97 4.20 -3.21 9.03
N ILE A 98 3.46 -2.50 8.19
CA ILE A 98 3.97 -1.73 7.06
C ILE A 98 3.70 -0.26 7.32
N LEU A 99 4.72 0.58 7.33
CA LEU A 99 4.55 2.00 7.62
C LEU A 99 4.23 2.79 6.34
N GLU A 100 3.12 3.52 6.35
CA GLU A 100 2.69 4.32 5.20
C GLU A 100 3.33 5.70 5.20
N PHE A 101 3.92 6.07 4.05
CA PHE A 101 4.43 7.40 3.77
C PHE A 101 3.46 8.18 2.86
N ASP A 102 3.25 9.47 3.17
CA ASP A 102 2.37 10.35 2.39
C ASP A 102 2.89 10.54 0.96
N GLY A 103 2.20 9.93 0.00
CA GLY A 103 2.44 10.12 -1.43
C GLY A 103 1.71 11.33 -2.01
N SER A 104 1.06 12.18 -1.21
CA SER A 104 0.32 13.33 -1.73
C SER A 104 1.22 14.45 -2.28
N TYR A 105 0.75 15.12 -3.33
CA TYR A 105 1.45 16.25 -3.91
C TYR A 105 1.01 17.55 -3.26
N ARG A 106 1.93 18.23 -2.58
CA ARG A 106 1.72 19.51 -1.90
C ARG A 106 2.61 20.60 -2.49
N MET A 107 2.03 21.78 -2.72
CA MET A 107 2.72 23.00 -3.19
C MET A 107 2.38 24.19 -2.29
N LEU A 108 3.12 25.29 -2.45
CA LEU A 108 2.91 26.56 -1.76
C LEU A 108 2.79 26.38 -0.23
N GLY A 109 3.74 25.67 0.39
CA GLY A 109 3.70 25.45 1.84
C GLY A 109 2.51 24.63 2.35
N GLY A 110 1.74 23.98 1.47
CA GLY A 110 0.59 23.13 1.83
C GLY A 110 -0.78 23.71 1.49
N TYR A 111 -0.87 24.93 0.94
CA TYR A 111 -2.14 25.51 0.46
C TYR A 111 -2.78 24.72 -0.68
N ILE A 112 -1.95 24.07 -1.51
CA ILE A 112 -2.42 23.16 -2.56
C ILE A 112 -2.10 21.73 -2.13
N HIS A 113 -3.12 20.87 -2.16
CA HIS A 113 -3.02 19.45 -1.85
C HIS A 113 -3.72 18.63 -2.93
N ILE A 114 -2.98 17.72 -3.54
CA ILE A 114 -3.46 16.82 -4.59
C ILE A 114 -3.16 15.38 -4.17
N GLY A 115 -4.18 14.52 -4.21
CA GLY A 115 -4.11 13.14 -3.74
C GLY A 115 -4.89 12.92 -2.44
N ALA A 116 -4.82 11.70 -1.95
CA ALA A 116 -5.52 11.29 -0.73
C ALA A 116 -4.69 11.66 0.50
N ARG A 117 -5.37 12.06 1.58
CA ARG A 117 -4.77 12.31 2.90
C ARG A 117 -4.62 10.98 3.64
N ARG A 118 -3.72 10.13 3.17
CA ARG A 118 -3.56 8.76 3.69
C ARG A 118 -2.74 8.69 4.96
N SER A 119 -1.63 9.44 5.03
CA SER A 119 -0.70 9.37 6.15
C SER A 119 -0.25 10.76 6.63
N PRO A 120 -0.02 10.94 7.94
CA PRO A 120 0.62 12.13 8.49
C PRO A 120 2.15 12.09 8.35
N VAL A 121 2.75 10.96 7.94
CA VAL A 121 4.20 10.78 7.78
C VAL A 121 4.66 11.38 6.45
N ARG A 122 5.25 12.57 6.50
CA ARG A 122 5.56 13.39 5.31
C ARG A 122 7.04 13.69 5.13
N THR A 123 7.86 13.43 6.15
CA THR A 123 9.30 13.72 6.12
C THR A 123 10.08 12.47 6.47
N ILE A 124 11.28 12.35 5.91
CA ILE A 124 12.19 11.24 6.21
C ILE A 124 12.60 11.26 7.69
N SER A 125 12.74 12.43 8.31
CA SER A 125 13.03 12.54 9.74
C SER A 125 11.90 11.95 10.59
N HIS A 126 10.65 12.35 10.34
CA HIS A 126 9.48 11.84 11.07
C HIS A 126 9.31 10.33 10.84
N LEU A 127 9.55 9.86 9.62
CA LEU A 127 9.57 8.43 9.31
C LEU A 127 10.61 7.71 10.19
N ILE A 128 11.85 8.18 10.21
CA ILE A 128 12.93 7.59 11.02
C ILE A 128 12.56 7.59 12.51
N ASP A 129 11.99 8.69 13.02
CA ASP A 129 11.57 8.78 14.42
C ASP A 129 10.55 7.69 14.77
N ILE A 130 9.54 7.47 13.92
CA ILE A 130 8.57 6.39 14.10
C ILE A 130 9.25 5.02 14.03
N ILE A 131 10.16 4.79 13.07
CA ILE A 131 10.90 3.52 12.95
C ILE A 131 11.69 3.22 14.23
N GLU A 132 12.40 4.20 14.78
CA GLU A 132 13.17 4.03 16.01
C GLU A 132 12.27 3.81 17.25
N MET A 133 11.04 4.34 17.24
CA MET A 133 10.03 4.03 18.26
C MET A 133 9.50 2.59 18.11
N ILE A 134 9.19 2.14 16.88
CA ILE A 134 8.73 0.78 16.60
C ILE A 134 9.76 -0.26 17.07
N LYS A 135 11.06 -0.01 16.86
CA LYS A 135 12.14 -0.93 17.29
C LYS A 135 12.20 -1.20 18.80
N LYS A 136 11.56 -0.36 19.61
CA LYS A 136 11.47 -0.53 21.07
C LYS A 136 10.28 -1.41 21.48
N LEU A 137 9.36 -1.69 20.56
CA LEU A 137 8.18 -2.50 20.80
C LEU A 137 8.51 -4.00 20.64
N LYS A 138 7.87 -4.84 21.45
CA LYS A 138 8.20 -6.28 21.55
C LYS A 138 7.33 -7.16 20.67
N PHE A 139 6.08 -6.77 20.44
CA PHE A 139 5.05 -7.61 19.84
C PHE A 139 4.66 -7.15 18.43
N VAL A 140 5.31 -6.12 17.90
CA VAL A 140 5.20 -5.71 16.50
C VAL A 140 6.59 -5.57 15.88
N GLN A 141 6.67 -5.75 14.57
CA GLN A 141 7.91 -5.56 13.82
C GLN A 141 7.63 -4.81 12.52
N LEU A 142 8.46 -3.81 12.22
CA LEU A 142 8.39 -3.14 10.93
C LEU A 142 8.94 -4.07 9.84
N GLU A 143 8.09 -4.47 8.89
CA GLU A 143 8.48 -5.33 7.78
C GLU A 143 8.65 -4.56 6.47
N GLY A 144 8.09 -3.35 6.38
CA GLY A 144 8.13 -2.60 5.14
C GLY A 144 7.60 -1.18 5.20
N LEU A 145 7.71 -0.52 4.05
CA LEU A 145 7.10 0.77 3.76
C LEU A 145 6.06 0.63 2.65
N MET A 146 5.08 1.52 2.67
CA MET A 146 4.12 1.70 1.58
C MET A 146 4.07 3.17 1.16
N LEU A 147 4.07 3.41 -0.14
CA LEU A 147 3.80 4.72 -0.72
C LEU A 147 2.80 4.56 -1.87
N TYR A 148 1.60 5.12 -1.69
CA TYR A 148 0.54 5.04 -2.68
C TYR A 148 0.14 6.41 -3.24
N GLU A 149 0.35 6.59 -4.54
CA GLU A 149 0.09 7.83 -5.28
C GLU A 149 -1.31 7.87 -5.93
N SER A 150 -2.35 8.02 -5.11
CA SER A 150 -3.75 7.95 -5.57
C SER A 150 -4.12 8.93 -6.70
N HIS A 151 -3.47 10.10 -6.77
CA HIS A 151 -3.74 11.13 -7.78
C HIS A 151 -3.18 10.80 -9.16
N ILE A 152 -2.16 9.94 -9.24
CA ILE A 152 -1.67 9.40 -10.51
C ILE A 152 -2.52 8.17 -10.88
N ALA A 153 -2.75 7.29 -9.90
CA ALA A 153 -3.44 6.02 -10.13
C ALA A 153 -4.94 6.17 -10.44
N GLY A 154 -5.61 7.21 -9.95
CA GLY A 154 -7.08 7.36 -10.01
C GLY A 154 -7.62 8.39 -11.00
N VAL A 155 -6.76 9.08 -11.75
CA VAL A 155 -7.19 10.12 -12.71
C VAL A 155 -6.79 9.69 -14.12
N GLY A 156 -7.72 9.68 -15.07
CA GLY A 156 -7.42 9.39 -16.49
C GLY A 156 -6.58 10.49 -17.15
N ASP A 157 -5.83 10.16 -18.19
CA ASP A 157 -4.97 11.10 -18.94
C ASP A 157 -5.79 11.99 -19.89
N ILE A 158 -6.75 11.40 -20.60
CA ILE A 158 -7.60 12.09 -21.58
C ILE A 158 -9.05 11.91 -21.17
N ASN A 159 -9.65 12.92 -20.55
CA ASN A 159 -11.09 12.90 -20.29
C ASN A 159 -11.83 13.63 -21.44
N PRO A 160 -12.61 12.93 -22.29
CA PRO A 160 -13.34 13.58 -23.38
C PRO A 160 -14.44 14.51 -22.87
N ASN A 161 -15.03 14.21 -21.70
CA ASN A 161 -16.10 15.03 -21.12
C ASN A 161 -15.56 16.32 -20.47
N ASN A 162 -14.27 16.38 -20.13
CA ASN A 162 -13.62 17.54 -19.51
C ASN A 162 -12.29 17.87 -20.21
N PHE A 163 -12.31 17.91 -21.53
CA PHE A 163 -11.08 17.97 -22.33
C PHE A 163 -10.20 19.20 -22.06
N TRP A 164 -10.81 20.32 -21.65
CA TRP A 164 -10.09 21.54 -21.24
C TRP A 164 -9.16 21.35 -20.04
N LEU A 165 -9.41 20.32 -19.20
CA LEU A 165 -8.57 19.99 -18.06
C LEU A 165 -7.39 19.08 -18.42
N ASN A 166 -7.38 18.46 -19.60
CA ASN A 166 -6.36 17.47 -19.99
C ASN A 166 -4.92 18.02 -19.92
N PRO A 167 -4.61 19.25 -20.41
CA PRO A 167 -3.26 19.81 -20.29
C PRO A 167 -2.82 19.99 -18.83
N PHE A 168 -3.75 20.42 -17.96
CA PHE A 168 -3.50 20.58 -16.54
C PHE A 168 -3.24 19.22 -15.85
N ILE A 169 -4.06 18.20 -16.17
CA ILE A 169 -3.91 16.83 -15.66
C ILE A 169 -2.55 16.26 -16.08
N TYR A 170 -2.17 16.43 -17.35
CA TYR A 170 -0.88 15.97 -17.87
C TYR A 170 0.29 16.62 -17.11
N CYS A 171 0.29 17.94 -16.96
CA CYS A 171 1.31 18.65 -16.20
C CYS A 171 1.37 18.18 -14.74
N MET A 172 0.21 18.08 -14.08
CA MET A 172 0.11 17.60 -12.71
C MET A 172 0.72 16.21 -12.56
N LYS A 173 0.34 15.25 -13.42
CA LYS A 173 0.90 13.90 -13.40
C LYS A 173 2.41 13.89 -13.64
N HIS A 174 2.91 14.66 -14.61
CA HIS A 174 4.34 14.71 -14.92
C HIS A 174 5.16 15.17 -13.70
N PHE A 175 4.78 16.27 -13.06
CA PHE A 175 5.47 16.76 -11.86
C PHE A 175 5.31 15.82 -10.67
N SER A 176 4.12 15.23 -10.50
CA SER A 176 3.87 14.23 -9.46
C SER A 176 4.76 13.00 -9.63
N ILE A 177 4.89 12.46 -10.84
CA ILE A 177 5.73 11.29 -11.13
C ILE A 177 7.19 11.57 -10.78
N LEU A 178 7.74 12.71 -11.21
CA LEU A 178 9.13 13.08 -10.89
C LEU A 178 9.37 13.19 -9.38
N LYS A 179 8.43 13.80 -8.64
CA LYS A 179 8.53 13.91 -7.18
C LYS A 179 8.43 12.55 -6.50
N ILE A 180 7.52 11.69 -6.95
CA ILE A 180 7.34 10.35 -6.40
C ILE A 180 8.56 9.48 -6.66
N GLN A 181 9.20 9.58 -7.83
CA GLN A 181 10.46 8.91 -8.15
C GLN A 181 11.59 9.30 -7.19
N GLN A 182 11.77 10.60 -6.95
CA GLN A 182 12.78 11.08 -5.99
C GLN A 182 12.49 10.57 -4.58
N LEU A 183 11.21 10.60 -4.17
CA LEU A 183 10.80 10.15 -2.86
C LEU A 183 10.98 8.63 -2.69
N ARG A 184 10.61 7.84 -3.70
CA ARG A 184 10.81 6.39 -3.71
C ARG A 184 12.28 6.03 -3.59
N LYS A 185 13.16 6.71 -4.32
CA LYS A 185 14.61 6.53 -4.17
C LYS A 185 15.12 6.84 -2.76
N ALA A 186 14.62 7.91 -2.15
CA ALA A 186 14.98 8.24 -0.77
C ALA A 186 14.48 7.16 0.22
N LEU A 187 13.24 6.69 0.05
CA LEU A 187 12.64 5.65 0.88
C LEU A 187 13.31 4.28 0.68
N SER A 188 13.76 3.93 -0.53
CA SER A 188 14.49 2.67 -0.75
C SER A 188 15.81 2.64 0.01
N HIS A 189 16.49 3.77 0.16
CA HIS A 189 17.68 3.84 1.03
C HIS A 189 17.32 3.60 2.50
N ILE A 190 16.15 4.05 2.96
CA ILE A 190 15.63 3.73 4.30
C ILE A 190 15.31 2.23 4.40
N CYS A 191 14.64 1.65 3.41
CA CYS A 191 14.36 0.22 3.38
C CYS A 191 15.65 -0.61 3.49
N LEU A 192 16.68 -0.26 2.72
CA LEU A 192 17.99 -0.93 2.81
C LEU A 192 18.67 -0.74 4.17
N LYS A 193 18.63 0.49 4.73
CA LYS A 193 19.23 0.80 6.04
C LYS A 193 18.60 0.00 7.17
N TYR A 194 17.30 -0.26 7.10
CA TYR A 194 16.53 -0.96 8.13
C TYR A 194 16.21 -2.42 7.78
N ASP A 195 16.80 -2.96 6.71
CA ASP A 195 16.57 -4.33 6.22
C ASP A 195 15.08 -4.67 6.03
N LEU A 196 14.33 -3.70 5.48
CA LEU A 196 12.90 -3.85 5.25
C LEU A 196 12.65 -4.74 4.02
N LYS A 197 11.77 -5.72 4.20
CA LYS A 197 11.48 -6.75 3.19
C LYS A 197 10.48 -6.29 2.14
N ILE A 198 9.61 -5.36 2.51
CA ILE A 198 8.55 -4.84 1.65
C ILE A 198 8.75 -3.36 1.41
N PHE A 199 8.81 -2.97 0.15
CA PHE A 199 8.54 -1.61 -0.28
C PHE A 199 7.45 -1.66 -1.36
N ASN A 200 6.22 -1.37 -0.93
CA ASN A 200 5.03 -1.43 -1.76
C ASN A 200 4.69 -0.06 -2.36
N GLY A 201 4.25 -0.06 -3.62
CA GLY A 201 3.63 1.12 -4.23
C GLY A 201 2.83 0.79 -5.48
N GLY A 202 2.41 1.86 -6.16
CA GLY A 202 1.71 1.76 -7.43
C GLY A 202 0.20 1.49 -7.33
N GLY A 203 -0.45 1.68 -8.46
CA GLY A 203 -1.83 1.31 -8.72
C GLY A 203 -2.00 1.04 -10.21
N THR A 204 -3.17 0.56 -10.64
CA THR A 204 -3.41 0.27 -12.07
C THR A 204 -3.06 1.46 -12.97
N GLY A 205 -3.52 2.67 -12.62
CA GLY A 205 -3.27 3.87 -13.43
C GLY A 205 -1.85 4.44 -13.35
N SER A 206 -1.02 3.96 -12.41
CA SER A 206 0.41 4.32 -12.31
C SER A 206 1.32 3.14 -12.60
N PHE A 207 0.78 2.04 -13.16
CA PHE A 207 1.50 0.79 -13.29
C PHE A 207 2.76 0.95 -14.15
N MET A 208 2.65 1.56 -15.34
CA MET A 208 3.79 1.73 -16.24
C MET A 208 4.89 2.62 -15.65
N SER A 209 4.52 3.73 -15.03
CA SER A 209 5.49 4.62 -14.36
C SER A 209 6.14 3.94 -13.16
N THR A 210 5.40 3.11 -12.44
CA THR A 210 5.93 2.38 -11.27
C THR A 210 6.82 1.20 -11.71
N LEU A 211 6.49 0.55 -12.82
CA LEU A 211 7.27 -0.57 -13.36
C LEU A 211 8.65 -0.14 -13.86
N SER A 212 8.77 1.08 -14.38
CA SER A 212 10.08 1.65 -14.76
C SER A 212 10.99 1.90 -13.54
N GLU A 213 10.42 1.91 -12.33
CA GLU A 213 11.11 2.03 -11.04
C GLU A 213 11.22 0.67 -10.31
N SER A 214 11.07 -0.45 -11.02
CA SER A 214 11.08 -1.80 -10.44
C SER A 214 12.37 -2.19 -9.71
N SER A 215 13.47 -1.46 -9.91
CA SER A 215 14.71 -1.62 -9.14
C SER A 215 14.64 -1.05 -7.72
N VAL A 216 13.65 -0.20 -7.44
CA VAL A 216 13.50 0.54 -6.17
C VAL A 216 12.45 -0.12 -5.28
N LEU A 217 11.37 -0.62 -5.88
CA LEU A 217 10.25 -1.25 -5.17
C LEU A 217 10.41 -2.77 -5.13
N THR A 218 10.00 -3.39 -4.02
CA THR A 218 9.98 -4.86 -3.93
C THR A 218 8.67 -5.43 -4.48
N GLU A 219 7.58 -4.65 -4.45
CA GLU A 219 6.29 -5.07 -4.98
C GLU A 219 5.45 -3.88 -5.49
N ILE A 220 4.70 -4.16 -6.56
CA ILE A 220 3.72 -3.24 -7.14
C ILE A 220 2.32 -3.81 -6.88
N THR A 221 1.36 -2.95 -6.52
CA THR A 221 -0.04 -3.34 -6.32
C THR A 221 -0.92 -2.91 -7.48
N ILE A 222 -1.66 -3.85 -8.07
CA ILE A 222 -2.71 -3.59 -9.06
C ILE A 222 -3.96 -4.41 -8.76
N GLY A 223 -5.13 -3.96 -9.22
CA GLY A 223 -6.37 -4.72 -9.03
C GLY A 223 -7.42 -4.44 -10.11
N SER A 224 -7.84 -3.19 -10.25
CA SER A 224 -8.86 -2.83 -11.25
C SER A 224 -8.41 -3.06 -12.71
N GLY A 225 -7.10 -3.12 -12.96
CA GLY A 225 -6.55 -3.45 -14.28
C GLY A 225 -6.81 -4.87 -14.76
N PHE A 226 -7.23 -5.79 -13.89
CA PHE A 226 -7.61 -7.14 -14.32
C PHE A 226 -8.99 -7.18 -15.00
N PHE A 227 -9.85 -6.19 -14.74
CA PHE A 227 -11.15 -6.05 -15.41
C PHE A 227 -11.16 -4.96 -16.49
N GLN A 228 -10.26 -3.97 -16.41
CA GLN A 228 -10.21 -2.81 -17.30
C GLN A 228 -11.60 -2.17 -17.58
N PRO A 229 -12.34 -1.71 -16.56
CA PRO A 229 -13.58 -0.94 -16.77
C PRO A 229 -13.32 0.37 -17.55
N HIS A 230 -14.37 0.95 -18.15
CA HIS A 230 -14.32 2.13 -19.03
C HIS A 230 -13.51 3.34 -18.56
N LEU A 231 -13.29 3.50 -17.26
CA LEU A 231 -12.37 4.53 -16.75
C LEU A 231 -10.95 4.39 -17.36
N PHE A 232 -10.53 3.16 -17.68
CA PHE A 232 -9.21 2.87 -18.24
C PHE A 232 -9.07 3.18 -19.72
N ASP A 233 -10.18 3.36 -20.46
CA ASP A 233 -10.18 3.82 -21.86
C ASP A 233 -9.53 5.21 -22.02
N TYR A 234 -9.41 5.94 -20.90
CA TYR A 234 -8.87 7.30 -20.81
C TYR A 234 -7.40 7.36 -20.38
N TYR A 235 -6.73 6.22 -20.21
CA TYR A 235 -5.30 6.16 -19.88
C TYR A 235 -4.50 5.91 -21.16
N GLN A 236 -3.46 6.72 -21.41
CA GLN A 236 -2.68 6.61 -22.65
C GLN A 236 -1.72 5.41 -22.67
N GLN A 237 -1.38 4.88 -21.50
CA GLN A 237 -0.32 3.89 -21.33
C GLN A 237 -0.81 2.52 -20.80
N ASN A 238 -2.12 2.25 -20.90
CA ASN A 238 -2.70 0.96 -20.52
C ASN A 238 -2.81 -0.01 -21.70
#